data_AF-A0A963MRU3-F1
#
_entry.id   AF-A0A963MRU3-F1
#
_cell.length_a   1.000
_cell.length_b   1.000
_cell.length_c   1.000
_cell.angle_alpha   90.00
_cell.angle_beta   90.00
_cell.angle_gamma   90.00
#
_symmetry.space_group_name_H-M   'P 1'
#
loop_
_entity.id
_entity.type
_entity.pdbx_description
1 polymer ?
#
loop_
_entity_poly.entity_id
_entity_poly.type
_entity_poly.pdbx_seq_one_letter_code
_entity_poly.pdbx_strand_id
1 'polypeptide(L)'
;MALSTQQQKHIEAWQASGLSQVGYCRQHKLNSKTFSNWLRIYRSRQVATIASTLIPVEIKSKASSSGSLCLRCPQGHILKLPADVSPQWLGGLLKCLD
;
A
#
# COMPACT_ATOMS: atom_id res chain seq x y z
N MET A 1 -24.32 -19.15 4.94
CA MET A 1 -24.97 -18.95 6.27
C MET A 1 -24.67 -17.55 6.75
N ALA A 2 -25.68 -16.82 7.22
CA ALA A 2 -25.54 -15.48 7.79
C ALA A 2 -25.24 -15.57 9.29
N LEU A 3 -24.48 -14.60 9.82
CA LEU A 3 -24.34 -14.43 11.27
C LEU A 3 -25.64 -13.87 11.84
N SER A 4 -26.03 -14.36 13.02
CA SER A 4 -27.12 -13.75 13.79
C SER A 4 -26.66 -12.48 14.50
N THR A 5 -27.60 -11.61 14.87
CA THR A 5 -27.33 -10.38 15.62
C THR A 5 -26.58 -10.64 16.92
N GLN A 6 -26.87 -11.75 17.61
CA GLN A 6 -26.19 -12.12 18.85
C GLN A 6 -24.74 -12.54 18.61
N GLN A 7 -24.47 -13.29 17.53
CA GLN A 7 -23.10 -13.70 17.17
C GLN A 7 -22.25 -12.47 16.82
N GLN A 8 -22.84 -11.51 16.11
CA GLN A 8 -22.16 -10.28 15.73
C GLN A 8 -21.84 -9.40 16.94
N LYS A 9 -22.77 -9.25 17.89
CA LYS A 9 -22.53 -8.56 19.16
C LYS A 9 -21.37 -9.18 19.96
N HIS A 10 -21.25 -10.51 19.99
CA HIS A 10 -20.13 -11.16 20.65
C HIS A 10 -18.79 -10.88 19.96
N ILE A 11 -18.76 -10.79 18.62
CA ILE A 11 -17.53 -10.45 17.88
C ILE A 11 -17.12 -9.00 18.18
N GLU A 12 -18.06 -8.06 18.15
CA GLU A 12 -17.81 -6.65 18.45
C GLU A 12 -17.36 -6.45 19.91
N ALA A 13 -18.03 -7.10 20.85
CA ALA A 13 -17.64 -7.08 22.27
C ALA A 13 -16.26 -7.72 22.48
N TRP A 14 -15.93 -8.79 21.76
CA TRP A 14 -14.59 -9.38 21.78
C TRP A 14 -13.53 -8.41 21.25
N GLN A 15 -13.77 -7.77 20.11
CA GLN A 15 -12.83 -6.79 19.52
C GLN A 15 -12.59 -5.61 20.47
N ALA A 16 -13.64 -5.11 21.13
CA ALA A 16 -13.52 -4.03 22.12
C ALA A 16 -12.82 -4.48 23.42
N SER A 17 -12.92 -5.76 23.79
CA SER A 17 -12.35 -6.27 25.04
C SER A 17 -10.82 -6.35 25.05
N GLY A 18 -10.16 -6.39 23.89
CA GLY A 18 -8.71 -6.59 23.76
C GLY A 18 -8.22 -7.99 24.21
N LEU A 19 -9.13 -8.90 24.57
CA LEU A 19 -8.79 -10.25 25.00
C LEU A 19 -8.38 -11.12 23.81
N SER A 20 -7.54 -12.14 24.07
CA SER A 20 -7.35 -13.22 23.12
C SER A 20 -8.67 -13.95 22.87
N GLN A 21 -8.85 -14.52 21.68
CA GLN A 21 -10.06 -15.27 21.34
C GLN A 21 -10.38 -16.36 22.36
N VAL A 22 -9.36 -17.11 22.80
CA VAL A 22 -9.51 -18.18 23.79
C VAL A 22 -9.92 -17.60 25.15
N GLY A 23 -9.31 -16.49 25.57
CA GLY A 23 -9.65 -15.80 26.81
C GLY A 23 -11.11 -15.33 26.83
N TYR A 24 -11.56 -14.69 25.75
CA TYR A 24 -12.94 -14.25 25.60
C TYR A 24 -13.92 -15.43 25.58
N CYS A 25 -13.62 -16.49 24.82
CA CYS A 25 -14.46 -17.68 24.77
C CYS A 25 -14.60 -18.34 26.14
N ARG A 26 -13.50 -18.40 26.92
CA ARG A 26 -13.52 -18.95 28.29
C ARG A 26 -14.37 -18.09 29.24
N GLN A 27 -14.21 -16.77 29.21
CA GLN A 27 -14.97 -15.85 30.08
C GLN A 27 -16.46 -15.87 29.79
N HIS A 28 -16.83 -15.92 28.51
CA HIS A 28 -18.22 -15.88 28.06
C HIS A 28 -18.83 -17.26 27.82
N LYS A 29 -18.15 -18.35 28.22
CA LYS A 29 -18.59 -19.74 28.06
C LYS A 29 -18.98 -20.09 26.61
N LEU A 30 -18.26 -19.54 25.65
CA LEU A 30 -18.45 -19.81 24.23
C LEU A 30 -17.55 -20.96 23.77
N ASN A 31 -18.05 -21.77 22.84
CA ASN A 31 -17.22 -22.76 22.17
C ASN A 31 -16.24 -22.06 21.21
N SER A 32 -14.94 -22.26 21.43
CA SER A 32 -13.88 -21.62 20.64
C SER A 32 -13.95 -21.96 19.15
N LYS A 33 -14.25 -23.21 18.78
CA LYS A 33 -14.38 -23.62 17.37
C LYS A 33 -15.56 -22.93 16.70
N THR A 34 -16.68 -22.85 17.40
CA THR A 34 -17.88 -22.17 16.91
C THR A 34 -17.62 -20.68 16.72
N PHE A 35 -16.97 -20.04 17.70
CA PHE A 35 -16.59 -18.64 17.61
C PHE A 35 -15.59 -18.37 16.48
N SER A 36 -14.60 -19.24 16.27
CA SER A 36 -13.67 -19.16 15.13
C SER A 36 -14.42 -19.16 13.79
N ASN A 37 -15.42 -20.03 13.65
CA ASN A 37 -16.23 -20.09 12.44
C ASN A 37 -17.03 -18.79 12.25
N TRP A 38 -17.62 -18.23 13.32
CA TRP A 38 -18.31 -16.94 13.24
C TRP A 38 -17.36 -15.82 12.80
N LEU A 39 -16.16 -15.77 13.37
CA LEU A 39 -15.15 -14.78 13.03
C LEU A 39 -14.70 -14.88 11.57
N ARG A 40 -14.57 -16.11 11.03
CA ARG A 40 -14.27 -16.33 9.61
C ARG A 40 -15.36 -15.75 8.71
N ILE A 41 -16.63 -16.01 9.03
CA ILE A 41 -17.78 -15.49 8.26
C ILE A 41 -17.84 -13.96 8.36
N TYR A 42 -17.59 -13.40 9.54
CA TYR A 42 -17.59 -11.95 9.79
C TYR A 42 -16.52 -11.24 8.95
N ARG A 43 -15.29 -11.76 8.93
CA ARG A 43 -14.18 -11.21 8.13
C ARG A 43 -14.44 -11.30 6.64
N SER A 44 -14.99 -12.42 6.16
CA SER A 44 -15.36 -12.56 4.75
C SER A 44 -16.39 -11.52 4.30
N ARG A 45 -17.35 -11.15 5.16
CA ARG A 45 -18.28 -10.05 4.89
C ARG A 45 -17.59 -8.69 4.89
N GLN A 46 -16.73 -8.41 5.86
CA GLN A 46 -15.99 -7.15 5.88
C GLN A 46 -15.12 -6.98 4.62
N VAL A 47 -14.44 -8.03 4.16
CA VAL A 47 -13.65 -7.96 2.91
C VAL A 47 -14.55 -7.65 1.71
N ALA A 48 -15.73 -8.25 1.61
CA ALA A 48 -16.69 -7.92 0.57
C ALA A 48 -17.17 -6.46 0.65
N THR A 49 -17.43 -5.95 1.86
CA THR A 49 -17.79 -4.54 2.08
C THR A 49 -16.65 -3.59 1.73
N ILE A 50 -15.41 -3.91 2.13
CA ILE A 50 -14.22 -3.10 1.84
C ILE A 50 -13.98 -3.08 0.34
N ALA A 51 -14.07 -4.22 -0.35
CA ALA A 51 -13.95 -4.30 -1.80
C ALA A 51 -14.98 -3.42 -2.54
N SER A 52 -16.19 -3.28 -1.99
CA SER A 52 -17.20 -2.33 -2.50
C SER A 52 -16.95 -0.87 -2.13
N THR A 53 -16.04 -0.57 -1.19
CA THR A 53 -15.71 0.80 -0.73
C THR A 53 -14.36 1.29 -1.27
N LEU A 54 -13.63 0.48 -2.03
CA LEU A 54 -12.39 0.90 -2.68
C LEU A 54 -12.73 1.86 -3.83
N ILE A 55 -12.53 3.15 -3.60
CA ILE A 55 -12.49 4.15 -4.68
C ILE A 55 -11.14 3.98 -5.38
N PRO A 56 -11.11 3.73 -6.71
CA PRO A 56 -9.85 3.68 -7.43
C PRO A 56 -9.19 5.06 -7.36
N VAL A 57 -8.07 5.14 -6.65
CA VAL A 57 -7.16 6.29 -6.75
C VAL A 57 -6.18 5.96 -7.86
N GLU A 58 -6.37 6.59 -9.02
CA GLU A 58 -5.32 6.66 -10.02
C GLU A 58 -4.16 7.46 -9.45
N ILE A 59 -3.10 6.76 -9.05
CA ILE A 59 -1.82 7.38 -8.80
C ILE A 59 -1.30 7.81 -10.17
N LYS A 60 -1.60 9.04 -10.58
CA LYS A 60 -0.86 9.71 -11.65
C LYS A 60 0.59 9.80 -11.18
N SER A 61 1.38 8.79 -11.53
CA SER A 61 2.83 8.84 -11.42
C SER A 61 3.24 10.11 -12.14
N LYS A 62 3.73 11.09 -11.38
CA LYS A 62 4.17 12.38 -11.90
C LYS A 62 5.11 12.07 -13.06
N ALA A 63 4.74 12.52 -14.25
CA ALA A 63 5.49 12.34 -15.49
C ALA A 63 6.98 12.48 -15.19
N SER A 64 7.79 11.54 -15.72
CA SER A 64 9.26 11.59 -15.69
C SER A 64 9.68 13.05 -15.73
N SER A 65 10.20 13.53 -14.61
CA SER A 65 10.78 14.86 -14.57
C SER A 65 11.75 14.89 -15.75
N SER A 66 11.53 15.83 -16.68
CA SER A 66 12.56 16.31 -17.59
C SER A 66 13.70 16.84 -16.70
N GLY A 67 14.49 15.92 -16.15
CA GLY A 67 15.59 16.24 -15.26
C GLY A 67 16.60 17.05 -16.05
N SER A 68 17.29 17.97 -15.40
CA SER A 68 18.46 18.58 -16.02
C SER A 68 19.69 17.82 -15.55
N LEU A 69 20.50 17.35 -16.50
CA LEU A 69 21.83 16.83 -16.28
C LEU A 69 22.80 18.02 -16.16
N CYS A 70 23.65 18.00 -15.14
CA CYS A 70 24.72 18.98 -14.96
C CYS A 70 26.06 18.25 -15.05
N LEU A 71 26.89 18.59 -16.03
CA LEU A 71 28.23 18.06 -16.20
C LEU A 71 29.25 19.13 -15.84
N ARG A 72 30.31 18.77 -15.11
CA ARG A 72 31.42 19.66 -14.79
C ARG A 72 32.63 19.23 -15.61
N CYS A 73 33.07 20.09 -16.52
CA CYS A 73 34.25 19.82 -17.35
C CYS A 73 35.55 20.14 -16.59
N PRO A 74 36.69 19.50 -16.94
CA PRO A 74 37.98 19.74 -16.29
C PRO A 74 38.44 21.21 -16.36
N GLN A 75 38.05 21.92 -17.43
CA GLN A 75 38.36 23.34 -17.64
C GLN A 75 37.56 24.30 -16.74
N GLY A 76 36.73 23.77 -15.83
CA GLY A 76 35.94 24.57 -14.87
C GLY A 76 34.55 24.98 -15.36
N HIS A 77 34.20 24.69 -16.62
CA HIS A 77 32.88 24.95 -17.17
C HIS A 77 31.83 23.94 -16.68
N ILE A 78 30.57 24.41 -16.54
CA ILE A 78 29.43 23.57 -16.16
C ILE A 78 28.43 23.56 -17.31
N LEU A 79 28.15 22.38 -17.85
CA LEU A 79 27.19 22.15 -18.91
C LEU A 79 25.87 21.69 -18.31
N LYS A 80 24.78 22.42 -18.56
CA LYS A 80 23.42 22.05 -18.15
C LYS A 80 22.62 21.63 -19.38
N LEU A 81 22.06 20.43 -19.34
CA LEU A 81 21.32 19.82 -20.45
C LEU A 81 20.06 19.10 -19.96
N PRO A 82 19.04 18.93 -20.79
CA PRO A 82 17.91 18.05 -20.49
C PRO A 82 18.34 16.58 -20.35
N ALA A 83 17.60 15.80 -19.57
CA ALA A 83 17.82 14.35 -19.39
C ALA A 83 17.43 13.52 -20.62
N ASP A 84 16.78 14.14 -21.61
CA ASP A 84 16.40 13.53 -22.89
C ASP A 84 17.47 13.69 -23.98
N VAL A 85 18.68 14.13 -23.60
CA VAL A 85 19.78 14.30 -24.54
C VAL A 85 20.39 12.95 -24.88
N SER A 86 20.60 12.69 -26.18
CA SER A 86 21.18 11.42 -26.63
C SER A 86 22.63 11.26 -26.14
N PRO A 87 23.02 10.07 -25.63
CA PRO A 87 24.38 9.82 -25.16
C PRO A 87 25.43 9.96 -26.26
N GLN A 88 25.06 9.63 -27.50
CA GLN A 88 25.96 9.69 -28.66
C GLN A 88 26.31 11.12 -29.03
N TRP A 89 25.33 12.03 -29.04
CA TRP A 89 25.56 13.45 -29.28
C TRP A 89 26.41 14.06 -28.17
N LEU A 90 26.09 13.74 -26.91
CA LEU A 90 26.85 14.21 -25.75
C LEU A 90 28.32 13.80 -25.84
N GLY A 91 28.59 12.54 -26.20
CA GLY A 91 29.94 12.05 -26.40
C GLY A 91 30.69 12.78 -27.53
N GLY A 92 30.00 13.16 -28.60
CA GLY A 92 30.57 13.98 -29.67
C GLY A 92 30.93 15.39 -29.20
N LEU A 93 30.03 16.03 -28.46
CA LEU A 93 30.26 17.37 -27.90
C LEU A 93 31.44 17.39 -26.91
N LEU A 94 31.54 16.38 -26.04
CA LEU A 94 32.64 16.27 -25.08
C LEU A 94 34.00 16.10 -25.79
N LYS A 95 34.05 15.36 -26.91
CA LYS A 95 35.28 15.21 -27.72
C LYS A 95 35.76 16.51 -28.38
N CYS A 96 34.88 17.48 -28.57
CA CYS A 96 35.24 18.79 -29.12
C CYS A 96 35.65 19.81 -28.04
N LEU A 97 35.49 19.47 -26.76
CA LEU A 97 35.78 20.33 -25.61
C LEU A 97 37.08 19.96 -24.87
N ASP A 98 37.71 18.84 -25.25
CA ASP A 98 39.13 18.55 -25.02
C ASP A 98 40.00 19.35 -26.01
#